data_AF-A0AAV5LW19-F1
#
_entry.id   AF-A0AAV5LW19-F1
#
_cell.length_a   1.000
_cell.length_b   1.000
_cell.length_c   1.000
_cell.angle_alpha   90.00
_cell.angle_beta   90.00
_cell.angle_gamma   90.00
#
_symmetry.space_group_name_H-M   'P 1'
#
loop_
_entity.id
_entity.type
_entity.pdbx_description
1 polymer ?
#
loop_
_entity_poly.entity_id
_entity_poly.type
_entity_poly.pdbx_seq_one_letter_code
_entity_poly.pdbx_strand_id
1 'polypeptide(L)'
;MSRTLAAILGGAAGAVALVGIVGLLVWFCLSQKWSVSRTSETGSSDPSGQVGRHASVELSIPDARRFDMDELSLATKNFSDRNLIGEGKFGEVYKGLLQDGMLVAIKKRTGAPSQEFIDEVRFLSSIHHRNLVTLLGYCQENNQQFLIYEYIPNGSVSIHLYGNSLSSQNVCFHEGMFYPI
;
A
#
# COMPACT_ATOMS: atom_id res chain seq x y z
N MET A 1 -4.93 44.31 47.17
CA MET A 1 -6.06 43.61 46.50
C MET A 1 -6.02 43.72 44.96
N SER A 2 -4.92 44.16 44.33
CA SER A 2 -4.82 44.36 42.86
C SER A 2 -4.07 43.26 42.10
N ARG A 3 -3.33 42.37 42.79
CA ARG A 3 -2.49 41.34 42.14
C ARG A 3 -3.26 40.07 41.75
N THR A 4 -4.42 39.81 42.35
CA THR A 4 -5.26 38.63 42.05
C THR A 4 -6.13 38.79 40.81
N LEU A 5 -6.49 40.02 40.44
CA LEU A 5 -7.29 40.31 39.23
C LEU A 5 -6.50 40.12 37.93
N ALA A 6 -5.19 40.42 37.93
CA ALA A 6 -4.34 40.31 36.75
C ALA A 6 -4.11 38.84 36.31
N ALA A 7 -4.07 37.89 37.24
CA ALA A 7 -3.86 36.47 36.94
C ALA A 7 -5.09 35.80 36.30
N ILE A 8 -6.30 36.21 36.68
CA ILE A 8 -7.56 35.62 36.18
C ILE A 8 -7.84 36.08 34.74
N LEU A 9 -7.46 37.31 34.39
CA LEU A 9 -7.62 37.86 33.03
C LEU A 9 -6.58 37.31 32.03
N GLY A 10 -5.42 36.84 32.49
CA GLY A 10 -4.39 36.23 31.64
C GLY A 10 -4.71 34.79 31.20
N GLY A 11 -5.41 34.01 32.04
CA GLY A 11 -5.73 32.61 31.75
C GLY A 11 -6.80 32.42 30.67
N ALA A 12 -7.79 33.31 30.63
CA ALA A 12 -8.90 33.22 29.68
C ALA A 12 -8.46 33.44 28.22
N ALA A 13 -7.54 34.38 27.98
CA ALA A 13 -7.03 34.65 26.63
C ALA A 13 -6.20 33.48 26.08
N GLY A 14 -5.40 32.82 26.94
CA GLY A 14 -4.61 31.65 26.55
C GLY A 14 -5.47 30.43 26.19
N ALA A 15 -6.54 30.18 26.94
CA ALA A 15 -7.45 29.06 26.68
C ALA A 15 -8.19 29.21 25.34
N VAL A 16 -8.65 30.42 25.01
CA VAL A 16 -9.34 30.69 23.73
C VAL A 16 -8.40 30.51 22.54
N ALA A 17 -7.14 30.96 22.65
CA ALA A 17 -6.15 30.77 21.59
C ALA A 17 -5.83 29.28 21.36
N LEU A 18 -5.67 28.49 22.42
CA LEU A 18 -5.39 27.05 22.31
C LEU A 18 -6.56 26.28 21.69
N VAL A 19 -7.80 26.59 22.06
CA VAL A 19 -9.00 25.96 21.46
C VAL A 19 -9.12 26.31 19.97
N GLY A 20 -8.82 27.56 19.60
CA GLY A 20 -8.78 27.97 18.19
C GLY A 20 -7.70 27.23 17.40
N ILE A 21 -6.49 27.09 17.94
CA ILE A 21 -5.38 26.36 17.29
C ILE A 21 -5.72 24.86 17.17
N VAL A 22 -6.27 24.23 18.21
CA VAL A 22 -6.68 22.82 18.15
C VAL A 22 -7.82 22.63 17.15
N GLY A 23 -8.80 23.54 17.12
CA GLY A 23 -9.87 23.53 16.12
C GLY A 23 -9.34 23.69 14.69
N LEU A 24 -8.39 24.60 14.46
CA LEU A 24 -7.72 24.77 13.17
C LEU A 24 -6.86 23.56 12.79
N LEU A 25 -6.13 22.96 13.72
CA LEU A 25 -5.35 21.74 13.47
C LEU A 25 -6.26 20.55 13.17
N VAL A 26 -7.36 20.38 13.90
CA VAL A 26 -8.35 19.34 13.62
C VAL A 26 -9.02 19.61 12.28
N TRP A 27 -9.46 20.83 11.99
CA TRP A 27 -10.00 21.21 10.68
C TRP A 27 -8.99 21.00 9.56
N PHE A 28 -7.70 21.34 9.76
CA PHE A 28 -6.65 21.16 8.77
C PHE A 28 -6.33 19.67 8.56
N CYS A 29 -6.24 18.88 9.61
CA CYS A 29 -6.08 17.43 9.52
C CYS A 29 -7.29 16.74 8.88
N LEU A 30 -8.51 17.20 9.19
CA LEU A 30 -9.74 16.69 8.57
C LEU A 30 -9.92 17.18 7.13
N SER A 31 -9.52 18.40 6.81
CA SER A 31 -9.59 18.95 5.46
C SER A 31 -8.49 18.42 4.55
N GLN A 32 -7.31 18.05 5.08
CA GLN A 32 -6.33 17.24 4.36
C GLN A 32 -6.86 15.83 4.07
N LYS A 33 -7.57 15.21 5.02
CA LYS A 33 -8.28 13.93 4.80
C LYS A 33 -9.48 14.06 3.84
N TRP A 34 -9.94 15.28 3.57
CA TRP A 34 -11.04 15.59 2.64
C TRP A 34 -10.58 16.32 1.36
N SER A 35 -9.27 16.37 1.09
CA SER A 35 -8.72 16.94 -0.15
C SER A 35 -8.07 15.90 -1.07
N VAL A 36 -8.29 14.61 -0.81
CA VAL A 36 -8.13 13.53 -1.81
C VAL A 36 -9.50 13.16 -2.40
N SER A 37 -10.35 14.18 -2.54
CA SER A 37 -11.62 14.16 -3.28
C SER A 37 -11.64 15.37 -4.20
N ARG A 38 -10.66 15.49 -5.11
CA ARG A 38 -10.70 16.46 -6.21
C ARG A 38 -10.70 15.74 -7.55
N THR A 39 -11.92 15.45 -7.97
CA THR A 39 -12.35 15.58 -9.37
C THR A 39 -11.86 16.90 -9.95
N SER A 40 -11.24 16.87 -11.13
CA SER A 40 -11.22 18.00 -12.06
C SER A 40 -11.10 17.45 -13.47
N GLU A 41 -12.24 17.45 -14.17
CA GLU A 41 -12.37 17.22 -15.60
C GLU A 41 -11.83 18.42 -16.38
N THR A 42 -11.19 18.18 -17.54
CA THR A 42 -11.30 19.07 -18.71
C THR A 42 -10.87 18.36 -20.00
N GLY A 43 -11.85 17.80 -20.71
CA GLY A 43 -12.18 18.10 -22.12
C GLY A 43 -11.25 17.76 -23.29
N SER A 44 -11.84 17.04 -24.26
CA SER A 44 -11.68 17.11 -25.74
C SER A 44 -10.68 16.12 -26.39
N SER A 45 -10.94 15.39 -27.48
CA SER A 45 -12.06 15.26 -28.45
C SER A 45 -12.08 13.83 -29.05
N ASP A 46 -13.23 13.37 -29.56
CA ASP A 46 -13.39 12.16 -30.41
C ASP A 46 -12.80 12.32 -31.83
N PRO A 47 -12.47 11.22 -32.54
CA PRO A 47 -13.43 10.72 -33.55
C PRO A 47 -13.56 9.18 -33.66
N SER A 48 -14.83 8.74 -33.75
CA SER A 48 -15.43 7.73 -34.65
C SER A 48 -14.58 6.55 -35.19
N GLY A 49 -15.01 5.31 -34.91
CA GLY A 49 -14.72 4.16 -35.79
C GLY A 49 -14.93 2.75 -35.23
N GLN A 50 -16.18 2.26 -35.24
CA GLN A 50 -16.65 0.87 -35.44
C GLN A 50 -15.94 -0.36 -34.81
N VAL A 51 -16.74 -1.10 -34.02
CA VAL A 51 -16.95 -2.57 -34.01
C VAL A 51 -15.76 -3.50 -33.70
N GLY A 52 -15.83 -4.09 -32.51
CA GLY A 52 -15.56 -5.53 -32.32
C GLY A 52 -14.13 -5.96 -32.03
N ARG A 53 -13.75 -5.95 -30.74
CA ARG A 53 -13.00 -6.97 -29.99
C ARG A 53 -12.37 -6.31 -28.75
N HIS A 54 -12.68 -6.83 -27.57
CA HIS A 54 -11.99 -6.49 -26.33
C HIS A 54 -10.53 -6.98 -26.41
N ALA A 55 -9.68 -6.23 -27.08
CA ALA A 55 -8.25 -6.28 -26.90
C ALA A 55 -7.89 -4.98 -26.17
N SER A 56 -7.96 -5.03 -24.84
CA SER A 56 -7.28 -4.01 -24.04
C SER A 56 -5.82 -4.01 -24.48
N VAL A 57 -5.33 -2.86 -24.93
CA VAL A 57 -3.91 -2.65 -25.20
C VAL A 57 -3.17 -2.98 -23.92
N GLU A 58 -2.61 -4.19 -23.89
CA GLU A 58 -1.69 -4.64 -22.87
C GLU A 58 -0.42 -3.83 -23.10
N LEU A 59 -0.31 -2.70 -22.40
CA LEU A 59 0.96 -2.04 -22.18
C LEU A 59 1.77 -3.02 -21.34
N SER A 60 2.40 -4.00 -22.00
CA SER A 60 3.27 -4.98 -21.38
C SER A 60 4.33 -4.22 -20.59
N ILE A 61 4.20 -4.22 -19.26
CA ILE A 61 5.25 -3.72 -18.38
C ILE A 61 6.40 -4.71 -18.57
N PRO A 62 7.54 -4.27 -19.14
CA PRO A 62 8.69 -5.16 -19.26
C PRO A 62 9.00 -5.66 -17.85
N ASP A 63 9.03 -6.98 -17.68
CA ASP A 63 9.39 -7.68 -16.44
C ASP A 63 8.34 -7.80 -15.32
N ALA A 64 7.05 -7.44 -15.52
CA ALA A 64 5.99 -7.77 -14.54
C ALA A 64 4.75 -8.40 -15.17
N ARG A 65 4.44 -9.63 -14.75
CA ARG A 65 3.22 -10.34 -15.17
C ARG A 65 1.98 -9.76 -14.49
N ARG A 66 0.91 -9.57 -15.25
CA ARG A 66 -0.43 -9.31 -14.68
C ARG A 66 -1.07 -10.64 -14.28
N PHE A 67 -1.48 -10.74 -13.02
CA PHE A 67 -2.18 -11.89 -12.45
C PHE A 67 -3.68 -11.59 -12.34
N ASP A 68 -4.49 -12.64 -12.39
CA ASP A 68 -5.93 -12.57 -12.11
C ASP A 68 -6.19 -12.81 -10.62
N MET A 69 -7.23 -12.18 -10.06
CA MET A 69 -7.59 -12.38 -8.64
C MET A 69 -7.88 -13.83 -8.29
N ASP A 70 -8.50 -14.58 -9.20
CA ASP A 70 -8.85 -15.97 -8.98
C ASP A 70 -7.59 -16.84 -8.82
N GLU A 71 -6.54 -16.54 -9.58
CA GLU A 71 -5.25 -17.22 -9.45
C GLU A 71 -4.61 -16.95 -8.08
N LEU A 72 -4.61 -15.69 -7.65
CA LEU A 72 -4.07 -15.31 -6.33
C LEU A 72 -4.90 -15.88 -5.18
N SER A 73 -6.22 -15.91 -5.33
CA SER A 73 -7.14 -16.50 -4.36
C SER A 73 -6.89 -17.99 -4.21
N LEU A 74 -6.77 -18.72 -5.31
CA LEU A 74 -6.41 -20.15 -5.30
C LEU A 74 -5.05 -20.37 -4.63
N ALA A 75 -4.03 -19.60 -5.02
CA ALA A 75 -2.68 -19.72 -4.49
C ALA A 75 -2.60 -19.50 -2.97
N THR A 76 -3.45 -18.63 -2.43
CA THR A 76 -3.50 -18.25 -1.00
C THR A 76 -4.60 -18.94 -0.21
N LYS A 77 -5.37 -19.86 -0.83
CA LYS A 77 -6.55 -20.51 -0.23
C LYS A 77 -7.57 -19.47 0.27
N ASN A 78 -7.96 -18.56 -0.62
CA ASN A 78 -8.83 -17.41 -0.37
C ASN A 78 -8.27 -16.46 0.70
N PHE A 79 -6.98 -16.13 0.60
CA PHE A 79 -6.30 -15.23 1.55
C PHE A 79 -6.48 -15.65 3.02
N SER A 80 -6.36 -16.95 3.29
CA SER A 80 -6.54 -17.50 4.63
C SER A 80 -5.47 -16.97 5.61
N ASP A 81 -5.85 -16.68 6.85
CA ASP A 81 -4.93 -16.28 7.93
C ASP A 81 -3.80 -17.28 8.17
N ARG A 82 -3.99 -18.56 7.82
CA ARG A 82 -2.93 -19.58 7.89
C ARG A 82 -1.75 -19.30 6.95
N ASN A 83 -2.00 -18.54 5.90
CA ASN A 83 -1.02 -18.13 4.92
C ASN A 83 -0.54 -16.70 5.16
N LEU A 84 -1.08 -15.97 6.15
CA LEU A 84 -0.60 -14.63 6.51
C LEU A 84 0.80 -14.75 7.13
N ILE A 85 1.79 -14.14 6.48
CA ILE A 85 3.21 -14.13 6.90
C ILE A 85 3.69 -12.73 7.28
N GLY A 86 2.87 -11.71 7.01
CA GLY A 86 3.22 -10.31 7.23
C GLY A 86 2.00 -9.43 7.38
N GLU A 87 2.03 -8.47 8.30
CA GLU A 87 1.04 -7.40 8.39
C GLU A 87 1.74 -6.14 8.90
N GLY A 88 1.45 -5.00 8.26
CA GLY A 88 1.95 -3.71 8.72
C GLY A 88 1.26 -2.55 8.00
N LYS A 89 1.85 -1.35 8.11
CA LYS A 89 1.30 -0.12 7.53
C LYS A 89 1.04 -0.21 6.02
N PHE A 90 1.75 -1.08 5.32
CA PHE A 90 1.68 -1.22 3.87
C PHE A 90 0.78 -2.37 3.40
N GLY A 91 -0.01 -2.96 4.30
CA GLY A 91 -0.95 -4.04 4.00
C GLY A 91 -0.54 -5.39 4.58
N GLU A 92 -1.27 -6.40 4.13
CA GLU A 92 -1.14 -7.80 4.52
C GLU A 92 -0.29 -8.53 3.50
N VAL A 93 0.50 -9.51 3.93
CA VAL A 93 1.30 -10.34 3.04
C VAL A 93 1.04 -11.80 3.30
N TYR A 94 0.67 -12.49 2.24
CA TYR A 94 0.31 -13.90 2.25
C TYR A 94 1.36 -14.72 1.51
N LYS A 95 1.67 -15.90 2.04
CA LYS A 95 2.36 -16.95 1.31
C LYS A 95 1.39 -17.61 0.33
N GLY A 96 1.78 -17.67 -0.94
CA GLY A 96 1.03 -18.35 -1.99
C GLY A 96 1.83 -19.49 -2.63
N LEU A 97 1.12 -20.47 -3.17
CA LEU A 97 1.67 -21.46 -4.09
C LEU A 97 0.94 -21.34 -5.43
N LEU A 98 1.64 -20.82 -6.44
CA LEU A 98 1.09 -20.70 -7.79
C LEU A 98 0.90 -22.09 -8.44
N GLN A 99 0.10 -22.16 -9.50
CA GLN A 99 -0.24 -23.42 -10.18
C GLN A 99 0.98 -24.11 -10.81
N ASP A 100 2.00 -23.33 -11.17
CA ASP A 100 3.29 -23.81 -11.67
C ASP A 100 4.22 -24.35 -10.56
N GLY A 101 3.78 -24.30 -9.29
CA GLY A 101 4.53 -24.75 -8.13
C GLY A 101 5.45 -23.69 -7.52
N MET A 102 5.46 -22.46 -8.05
CA MET A 102 6.27 -21.37 -7.51
C MET A 102 5.71 -20.87 -6.17
N LEU A 103 6.56 -20.79 -5.15
CA LEU A 103 6.23 -20.12 -3.89
C LEU A 103 6.39 -18.61 -4.03
N VAL A 104 5.36 -17.87 -3.64
CA VAL A 104 5.30 -16.41 -3.76
C VAL A 104 4.89 -15.73 -2.47
N ALA A 105 5.29 -14.48 -2.31
CA ALA A 105 4.77 -13.56 -1.30
C ALA A 105 3.83 -12.55 -1.96
N ILE A 106 2.56 -12.59 -1.60
CA ILE A 106 1.49 -11.78 -2.18
C ILE A 106 1.14 -10.68 -1.19
N LYS A 107 1.53 -9.44 -1.51
CA LYS A 107 1.22 -8.27 -0.71
C LYS A 107 -0.09 -7.66 -1.17
N LYS A 108 -1.09 -7.66 -0.29
CA LYS A 108 -2.45 -7.17 -0.48
C LYS A 108 -2.64 -5.82 0.20
N ARG A 109 -3.22 -4.87 -0.53
CA ARG A 109 -3.68 -3.58 0.04
C ARG A 109 -4.96 -3.12 -0.66
N THR A 110 -5.79 -2.37 0.06
CA THR A 110 -6.98 -1.74 -0.50
C THR A 110 -6.57 -0.57 -1.38
N GLY A 111 -7.12 -0.50 -2.58
CA GLY A 111 -6.85 0.59 -3.51
C GLY A 111 -7.61 0.40 -4.82
N ALA A 112 -8.25 1.47 -5.30
CA ALA A 112 -8.90 1.46 -6.60
C ALA A 112 -7.87 1.25 -7.74
N PRO A 113 -8.32 0.82 -8.93
CA PRO A 113 -7.59 1.00 -10.18
C PRO A 113 -7.00 2.42 -10.29
N SER A 114 -5.67 2.54 -10.42
CA SER A 114 -4.97 3.83 -10.48
C SER A 114 -3.68 3.75 -11.30
N GLN A 115 -3.37 4.83 -12.02
CA GLN A 115 -2.13 4.96 -12.77
C GLN A 115 -0.91 4.98 -11.83
N GLU A 116 -1.05 5.57 -10.65
CA GLU A 116 0.01 5.61 -9.62
C GLU A 116 0.49 4.20 -9.25
N PHE A 117 -0.43 3.23 -9.16
CA PHE A 117 -0.06 1.84 -8.90
C PHE A 117 0.69 1.22 -10.08
N ILE A 118 0.26 1.51 -11.31
CA ILE A 118 0.94 1.03 -12.51
C ILE A 118 2.35 1.61 -12.60
N ASP A 119 2.53 2.88 -12.24
CA ASP A 119 3.83 3.53 -12.19
C ASP A 119 4.73 2.93 -11.10
N GLU A 120 4.17 2.60 -9.93
CA GLU A 120 4.86 1.84 -8.87
C GLU A 120 5.29 0.46 -9.37
N VAL A 121 4.41 -0.29 -10.03
CA VAL A 121 4.74 -1.59 -10.62
C VAL A 121 5.85 -1.46 -11.65
N ARG A 122 5.78 -0.47 -12.54
CA ARG A 122 6.83 -0.21 -13.54
C ARG A 122 8.17 0.12 -12.88
N PHE A 123 8.15 0.93 -11.82
CA PHE A 123 9.35 1.26 -11.08
C PHE A 123 9.95 0.01 -10.41
N LEU A 124 9.14 -0.73 -9.65
CA LEU A 124 9.58 -1.91 -8.91
C LEU A 124 10.05 -3.05 -9.82
N SER A 125 9.37 -3.28 -10.94
CA SER A 125 9.76 -4.30 -11.94
C SER A 125 11.09 -4.00 -12.62
N SER A 126 11.51 -2.73 -12.70
CA SER A 126 12.81 -2.38 -13.26
C SER A 126 13.99 -2.72 -12.34
N ILE A 127 13.74 -2.99 -11.06
CA ILE A 127 14.78 -3.21 -10.05
C ILE A 127 15.14 -4.69 -9.99
N HIS A 128 16.33 -5.02 -10.49
CA HIS A 128 16.89 -6.37 -10.42
C HIS A 128 18.23 -6.36 -9.70
N HIS A 129 18.28 -6.90 -8.48
CA HIS A 129 19.52 -6.98 -7.72
C HIS A 129 19.55 -8.23 -6.83
N ARG A 130 20.73 -8.89 -6.73
CA ARG A 130 20.95 -10.12 -5.95
C ARG A 130 20.55 -10.06 -4.46
N ASN A 131 20.48 -8.86 -3.90
CA ASN A 131 20.15 -8.62 -2.49
C ASN A 131 18.81 -7.86 -2.34
N LEU A 132 17.94 -7.89 -3.35
CA LEU A 132 16.58 -7.36 -3.29
C LEU A 132 15.64 -8.47 -3.75
N VAL A 133 14.46 -8.55 -3.12
CA VAL A 133 13.45 -9.50 -3.56
C VAL A 133 12.82 -9.01 -4.86
N THR A 134 12.79 -9.89 -5.84
CA THR A 134 12.31 -9.62 -7.19
C THR A 134 10.78 -9.54 -7.23
N LEU A 135 10.25 -8.49 -7.85
CA LEU A 135 8.84 -8.40 -8.20
C LEU A 135 8.56 -9.31 -9.39
N LEU A 136 7.62 -10.25 -9.24
CA LEU A 136 7.20 -11.18 -10.30
C LEU A 136 6.02 -10.63 -11.08
N GLY A 137 5.17 -9.84 -10.41
CA GLY A 137 3.98 -9.29 -11.06
C GLY A 137 3.04 -8.57 -10.12
N TYR A 138 1.86 -8.28 -10.64
CA TYR A 138 0.84 -7.48 -9.97
C TYR A 138 -0.58 -7.94 -10.33
N CYS A 139 -1.55 -7.56 -9.50
CA CYS A 139 -2.98 -7.66 -9.82
C CYS A 139 -3.71 -6.41 -9.30
N GLN A 140 -4.72 -5.95 -10.03
CA GLN A 140 -5.53 -4.80 -9.64
C GLN A 140 -6.97 -4.99 -10.12
N GLU A 141 -7.85 -5.39 -9.21
CA GLU A 141 -9.26 -5.65 -9.45
C GLU A 141 -10.04 -5.41 -8.15
N ASN A 142 -11.36 -5.25 -8.21
CA ASN A 142 -12.24 -5.22 -7.03
C ASN A 142 -11.81 -4.23 -5.91
N ASN A 143 -11.23 -3.09 -6.27
CA ASN A 143 -10.65 -2.11 -5.33
C ASN A 143 -9.56 -2.68 -4.40
N GLN A 144 -8.85 -3.69 -4.90
CA GLN A 144 -7.68 -4.28 -4.26
C GLN A 144 -6.50 -4.23 -5.23
N GLN A 145 -5.32 -4.03 -4.65
CA GLN A 145 -4.04 -4.01 -5.35
C GLN A 145 -3.13 -5.08 -4.74
N PHE A 146 -2.46 -5.83 -5.59
CA PHE A 146 -1.58 -6.91 -5.20
C PHE A 146 -0.23 -6.77 -5.87
N LEU A 147 0.84 -6.96 -5.09
CA LEU A 147 2.21 -7.10 -5.58
C LEU A 147 2.67 -8.52 -5.26
N ILE A 148 3.16 -9.23 -6.27
CA ILE A 148 3.59 -10.62 -6.18
C ILE A 148 5.10 -10.65 -6.25
N TYR A 149 5.73 -11.14 -5.19
CA TYR A 149 7.18 -11.25 -5.04
C TYR A 149 7.60 -12.71 -4.95
N GLU A 150 8.87 -12.98 -5.22
CA GLU A 150 9.47 -14.27 -4.85
C GLU A 150 9.42 -14.49 -3.33
N TYR A 151 9.17 -15.73 -2.91
CA TYR A 151 9.13 -16.07 -1.49
C TYR A 151 10.53 -16.38 -0.94
N ILE A 152 10.90 -15.72 0.17
CA ILE A 152 12.17 -15.97 0.86
C ILE A 152 11.96 -16.97 2.02
N PRO A 153 12.54 -18.19 1.96
CA PRO A 153 12.23 -19.26 2.91
C PRO A 153 12.79 -19.04 4.31
N ASN A 154 13.92 -18.33 4.44
CA ASN A 154 14.58 -18.13 5.74
C ASN A 154 13.94 -17.00 6.57
N GLY A 155 12.93 -16.30 6.04
CA GLY A 155 12.30 -15.19 6.74
C GLY A 155 13.20 -13.96 6.86
N SER A 156 12.84 -13.04 7.76
CA SER A 156 13.53 -11.77 7.90
C SER A 156 14.77 -11.85 8.80
N VAL A 157 15.69 -10.92 8.60
CA VAL A 157 16.88 -10.71 9.45
C VAL A 157 16.50 -10.50 10.92
N SER A 158 15.39 -9.80 11.16
CA SER A 158 14.89 -9.52 12.51
C SER A 158 14.64 -10.80 13.31
N ILE A 159 14.11 -11.85 12.67
CA ILE A 159 13.88 -13.15 13.31
C ILE A 159 15.22 -13.79 13.72
N HIS A 160 16.25 -13.67 12.90
CA HIS A 160 17.57 -14.24 13.19
C HIS A 160 18.34 -13.47 14.27
N LEU A 161 18.18 -12.15 14.33
CA LEU A 161 18.89 -11.30 15.29
C LEU A 161 18.24 -11.31 16.69
N TYR A 162 16.91 -11.30 16.74
CA TYR A 162 16.17 -11.07 18.00
C TYR A 162 15.39 -12.30 18.48
N GLY A 163 15.38 -13.38 17.69
CA GLY A 163 14.57 -14.57 17.92
C GLY A 163 13.06 -14.25 17.92
N ASN A 164 12.23 -15.29 18.11
CA ASN A 164 10.78 -15.12 18.25
C ASN A 164 10.37 -14.31 19.51
N SER A 165 11.34 -13.95 20.38
CA SER A 165 11.12 -13.25 21.65
C SER A 165 10.75 -11.77 21.53
N LEU A 166 11.04 -11.12 20.40
CA LEU A 166 10.81 -9.67 20.23
C LEU A 166 10.01 -9.30 18.97
N SER A 167 9.66 -10.28 18.13
CA SER A 167 8.97 -10.05 16.86
C SER A 167 7.72 -10.93 16.74
N SER A 168 6.62 -10.50 17.37
CA SER A 168 5.29 -10.73 16.78
C SER A 168 5.08 -9.91 15.49
N GLN A 169 6.15 -9.35 14.92
CA GLN A 169 6.15 -8.63 13.65
C GLN A 169 7.01 -9.41 12.65
N ASN A 170 6.36 -10.34 11.95
CA ASN A 170 6.06 -10.21 10.53
C ASN A 170 7.08 -9.43 9.69
N VAL A 171 7.51 -10.04 8.58
CA VAL A 171 8.53 -9.51 7.66
C VAL A 171 8.44 -7.99 7.48
N CYS A 172 9.54 -7.28 7.76
CA CYS A 172 9.54 -5.81 7.71
C CYS A 172 9.50 -5.31 6.26
N PHE A 173 8.42 -4.63 5.91
CA PHE A 173 8.27 -3.88 4.67
C PHE A 173 8.76 -2.45 4.90
N HIS A 174 9.91 -2.09 4.35
CA HIS A 174 10.33 -0.70 4.29
C HIS A 174 10.13 -0.19 2.86
N GLU A 175 9.30 0.84 2.70
CA GLU A 175 8.98 1.46 1.40
C GLU A 175 8.40 0.52 0.33
N GLY A 176 7.79 -0.58 0.75
CA GLY A 176 7.17 -1.53 -0.17
C GLY A 176 8.11 -2.58 -0.77
N MET A 177 9.40 -2.54 -0.45
CA MET A 177 10.37 -3.55 -0.84
C MET A 177 10.62 -4.55 0.30
N PHE A 178 10.79 -5.81 -0.07
CA PHE A 178 11.37 -6.83 0.81
C PHE A 178 12.90 -6.74 0.68
N TYR A 179 13.59 -6.62 1.81
CA TYR A 179 15.06 -6.67 1.86
C TYR A 179 15.51 -8.01 2.46
N PRO A 180 16.15 -8.89 1.67
CA PRO A 180 16.92 -10.00 2.19
C PRO A 180 18.33 -9.50 2.53
N ILE A 181 18.72 -9.54 3.81
CA ILE A 181 20.13 -9.33 4.20
C ILE A 181 20.57 -10.33 5.27
#